data_AF-A0A355DA43-F1
#
_entry.id   AF-A0A355DA43-F1
#
_cell.length_a   1.000
_cell.length_b   1.000
_cell.length_c   1.000
_cell.angle_alpha   90.00
_cell.angle_beta   90.00
_cell.angle_gamma   90.00
#
_symmetry.space_group_name_H-M   'P 1'
#
loop_
_entity.id
_entity.type
_entity.pdbx_description
1 polymer ?
#
loop_
_entity_poly.entity_id
_entity_poly.type
_entity_poly.pdbx_seq_one_letter_code
_entity_poly.pdbx_strand_id
1 'polypeptide(L)'
;MKDNLKKGSAIALLPLFIFIAVFMGISLVTKDFYAMPVTVPFLLAALVALFMNRKVSLDKKLDVFCKGAGEPNIILMCLIFILAGAFAEVAKTMGAVESTVNLGLTFLPSNILVAGVFIIACFIAISIGTSMGTIVALVPIATGIAAKTGIPIALVVGAVVGGAMF
;
A
#
# COMPACT_ATOMS: atom_id res chain seq x y z
N MET A 1 -19.63 -36.47 -4.14
CA MET A 1 -20.64 -35.40 -3.99
C MET A 1 -20.27 -34.33 -5.01
N LYS A 2 -21.10 -34.13 -6.05
CA LYS A 2 -20.72 -33.33 -7.24
C LYS A 2 -20.59 -31.85 -6.88
N ASP A 3 -19.36 -31.33 -6.96
CA ASP A 3 -19.05 -29.90 -6.96
C ASP A 3 -19.75 -29.22 -8.14
N ASN A 4 -20.87 -28.56 -7.85
CA ASN A 4 -21.46 -27.60 -8.76
C ASN A 4 -20.62 -26.32 -8.69
N LEU A 5 -19.57 -26.25 -9.50
CA LEU A 5 -18.85 -25.01 -9.80
C LEU A 5 -19.85 -24.00 -10.37
N LYS A 6 -20.42 -23.16 -9.49
CA LYS A 6 -21.25 -22.03 -9.88
C LYS A 6 -20.42 -21.13 -10.79
N LYS A 7 -20.88 -20.93 -12.03
CA LYS A 7 -20.37 -19.91 -12.96
C LYS A 7 -20.13 -18.60 -12.20
N GLY A 8 -18.89 -18.13 -12.17
CA GLY A 8 -18.57 -16.79 -11.68
C GLY A 8 -19.45 -15.77 -12.40
N SER A 9 -20.13 -14.92 -11.64
CA SER A 9 -20.97 -13.87 -12.20
C SER A 9 -20.16 -12.58 -12.29
N ALA A 10 -20.15 -11.93 -13.46
CA ALA A 10 -19.53 -10.61 -13.63
C ALA A 10 -20.09 -9.58 -12.63
N ILE A 11 -21.32 -9.79 -12.14
CA ILE A 11 -21.95 -8.95 -11.12
C ILE A 11 -21.21 -9.01 -9.78
N ALA A 12 -20.48 -10.09 -9.46
CA ALA A 12 -19.71 -10.20 -8.22
C ALA A 12 -18.57 -9.17 -8.13
N LEU A 13 -18.10 -8.64 -9.26
CA LEU A 13 -17.06 -7.60 -9.34
C LEU A 13 -17.60 -6.18 -9.17
N LEU A 14 -18.92 -6.00 -9.07
CA LEU A 14 -19.56 -4.69 -8.94
C LEU A 14 -19.01 -3.83 -7.78
N PRO A 15 -18.76 -4.36 -6.57
CA PRO A 15 -18.18 -3.57 -5.48
C PRO A 15 -16.81 -3.01 -5.85
N LEU A 16 -15.98 -3.81 -6.52
CA LEU A 16 -14.66 -3.40 -6.99
C LEU A 16 -14.78 -2.30 -8.05
N PHE A 17 -15.72 -2.44 -8.98
CA PHE A 17 -15.95 -1.41 -10.00
C PHE A 17 -16.42 -0.09 -9.40
N ILE A 18 -17.30 -0.14 -8.40
CA ILE A 18 -17.77 1.06 -7.67
C ILE A 18 -16.62 1.72 -6.93
N PHE A 19 -15.77 0.94 -6.25
CA PHE A 19 -14.58 1.46 -5.61
C PHE A 19 -13.73 2.26 -6.62
N ILE A 20 -13.41 1.66 -7.77
CA ILE A 20 -12.59 2.30 -8.81
C ILE A 20 -13.30 3.53 -9.38
N ALA A 21 -14.58 3.44 -9.72
CA ALA A 21 -15.34 4.53 -10.32
C ALA A 21 -15.47 5.75 -9.39
N VAL A 22 -15.73 5.52 -8.10
CA VAL A 22 -15.81 6.60 -7.10
C VAL A 22 -14.42 7.18 -6.84
N PHE A 23 -13.42 6.33 -6.59
CA PHE A 23 -12.06 6.81 -6.29
C PHE A 23 -11.45 7.59 -7.46
N MET A 24 -11.48 7.03 -8.67
CA MET A 24 -10.94 7.70 -9.86
C MET A 24 -11.81 8.88 -10.30
N GLY A 25 -13.14 8.73 -10.26
CA GLY A 25 -14.06 9.78 -10.68
C GLY A 25 -13.89 11.06 -9.86
N ILE A 26 -13.82 10.93 -8.53
CA ILE A 26 -13.57 12.08 -7.65
C ILE A 26 -12.18 12.66 -7.95
N SER A 27 -11.15 11.82 -7.97
CA SER A 27 -9.76 12.26 -8.19
C SER A 27 -9.55 13.01 -9.51
N LEU A 28 -10.26 12.62 -10.58
CA LEU A 28 -10.19 13.28 -11.88
C LEU A 28 -10.90 14.63 -11.90
N VAL A 29 -12.07 14.73 -11.24
CA VAL A 29 -12.85 15.97 -11.16
C VAL A 29 -12.14 17.01 -10.30
N THR A 30 -11.59 16.59 -9.16
CA THR A 30 -10.85 17.47 -8.25
C THR A 30 -9.41 17.72 -8.72
N LYS A 31 -8.92 16.92 -9.67
CA LYS A 31 -7.49 16.83 -10.06
C LYS A 31 -6.58 16.58 -8.85
N ASP A 32 -7.10 15.94 -7.82
CA ASP A 32 -6.40 15.67 -6.57
C ASP A 32 -6.85 14.32 -6.00
N PHE A 33 -5.91 13.37 -5.96
CA PHE A 33 -6.11 12.02 -5.41
C PHE A 33 -6.26 12.02 -3.89
N TYR A 34 -5.91 13.11 -3.22
CA TYR A 34 -6.04 13.28 -1.77
C TYR A 34 -7.30 14.05 -1.37
N ALA A 35 -8.12 14.49 -2.33
CA ALA A 35 -9.34 15.24 -2.06
C ALA A 35 -10.34 14.48 -1.18
N MET A 36 -10.27 13.15 -1.16
CA MET A 36 -11.11 12.31 -0.31
C MET A 36 -10.30 11.13 0.26
N PRO A 37 -10.51 10.78 1.55
CA PRO A 37 -9.95 9.57 2.11
C PRO A 37 -10.40 8.31 1.36
N VAL A 38 -9.47 7.39 1.05
CA VAL A 38 -9.73 6.08 0.42
C VAL A 38 -10.79 5.25 1.17
N THR A 39 -10.96 5.50 2.47
CA THR A 39 -11.97 4.85 3.30
C THR A 39 -13.39 5.11 2.80
N VAL A 40 -13.68 6.25 2.18
CA VAL A 40 -15.03 6.58 1.69
C VAL A 40 -15.43 5.73 0.47
N PRO A 41 -14.65 5.65 -0.63
CA PRO A 41 -14.91 4.71 -1.72
C PRO A 41 -14.98 3.25 -1.23
N PHE A 42 -14.12 2.86 -0.28
CA PHE A 42 -14.11 1.52 0.28
C PHE A 42 -15.41 1.20 1.04
N LEU A 43 -15.89 2.12 1.88
CA LEU A 43 -17.17 1.99 2.59
C LEU A 43 -18.34 1.85 1.63
N LEU A 44 -18.38 2.66 0.55
CA LEU A 44 -19.43 2.57 -0.46
C LEU A 44 -19.41 1.21 -1.18
N ALA A 45 -18.22 0.72 -1.54
CA ALA A 45 -18.06 -0.60 -2.13
C ALA A 45 -18.51 -1.72 -1.16
N ALA A 46 -18.13 -1.63 0.11
CA ALA A 46 -18.54 -2.58 1.15
C ALA A 46 -20.06 -2.58 1.36
N LEU A 47 -20.70 -1.41 1.42
CA LEU A 47 -22.15 -1.29 1.49
C LEU A 47 -22.81 -1.97 0.29
N VAL A 48 -22.35 -1.70 -0.93
CA VAL A 48 -22.90 -2.34 -2.13
C VAL A 48 -22.70 -3.86 -2.07
N ALA A 49 -21.54 -4.34 -1.64
CA ALA A 49 -21.28 -5.77 -1.46
C ALA A 49 -22.24 -6.43 -0.46
N LEU A 50 -22.58 -5.74 0.64
CA LEU A 50 -23.53 -6.22 1.64
C LEU A 50 -24.99 -6.18 1.13
N PHE A 51 -25.35 -5.20 0.31
CA PHE A 51 -26.67 -5.12 -0.31
C PHE A 51 -26.83 -6.07 -1.51
N MET A 52 -25.72 -6.51 -2.11
CA MET A 52 -25.73 -7.55 -3.14
C MET A 52 -26.23 -8.88 -2.60
N ASN A 53 -26.81 -9.68 -3.50
CA ASN A 53 -27.40 -10.98 -3.18
C ASN A 53 -28.48 -10.93 -2.08
N ARG A 54 -29.64 -10.33 -2.40
CA ARG A 54 -30.82 -10.25 -1.49
C ARG A 54 -31.36 -11.60 -1.00
N LYS A 55 -30.93 -12.73 -1.59
CA LYS A 55 -31.38 -14.08 -1.23
C LYS A 55 -30.70 -14.62 0.04
N VAL A 56 -29.67 -13.96 0.55
CA VAL A 56 -28.89 -14.39 1.72
C VAL A 56 -29.13 -13.41 2.87
N SER A 57 -29.26 -13.92 4.10
CA SER A 57 -29.43 -13.10 5.31
C SER A 57 -28.23 -12.19 5.56
N LEU A 58 -28.45 -11.03 6.18
CA LEU A 58 -27.38 -10.09 6.52
C LEU A 58 -26.31 -10.73 7.42
N ASP A 59 -26.71 -11.52 8.41
CA ASP A 59 -25.77 -12.21 9.31
C ASP A 59 -24.78 -13.08 8.55
N LYS A 60 -25.26 -13.80 7.54
CA LYS A 60 -24.40 -14.67 6.73
C LYS A 60 -23.46 -13.86 5.83
N LYS A 61 -23.89 -12.69 5.36
CA LYS A 61 -23.04 -11.78 4.58
C LYS A 61 -21.95 -11.18 5.45
N LEU A 62 -22.28 -10.76 6.68
CA LEU A 62 -21.32 -10.25 7.65
C LEU A 62 -20.31 -11.34 8.04
N ASP A 63 -20.74 -12.58 8.29
CA ASP A 63 -19.84 -13.73 8.53
C ASP A 63 -18.83 -13.92 7.39
N VAL A 64 -19.28 -13.89 6.14
CA VAL A 64 -18.40 -14.02 4.97
C VAL A 64 -17.46 -12.82 4.84
N PHE A 65 -17.96 -11.60 5.03
CA PHE A 65 -17.16 -10.37 4.98
C PHE A 65 -16.06 -10.38 6.05
N CYS A 66 -16.40 -10.69 7.30
CA CYS A 66 -15.45 -10.77 8.41
C CYS A 66 -14.42 -11.89 8.21
N LYS A 67 -14.83 -13.05 7.68
CA LYS A 67 -13.89 -14.14 7.34
C LYS A 67 -12.89 -13.74 6.26
N GLY A 68 -13.34 -13.01 5.23
CA GLY A 68 -12.45 -12.49 4.19
C GLY A 68 -11.50 -11.41 4.73
N ALA A 69 -12.00 -10.53 5.61
CA ALA A 69 -11.18 -9.50 6.25
C ALA A 69 -10.17 -10.07 7.25
N GLY A 70 -10.50 -11.18 7.91
CA GLY A 70 -9.65 -11.89 8.86
C GLY A 70 -8.68 -12.89 8.24
N GLU A 71 -8.40 -12.79 6.95
CA GLU A 71 -7.46 -13.69 6.26
C GLU A 71 -6.05 -13.53 6.87
N PRO A 72 -5.33 -14.62 7.20
CA PRO A 72 -4.08 -14.55 7.96
C PRO A 72 -2.99 -13.67 7.33
N ASN A 73 -2.87 -13.64 6.00
CA ASN A 73 -1.89 -12.78 5.32
C ASN A 73 -2.28 -11.30 5.43
N ILE A 74 -3.58 -10.97 5.36
CA ILE A 74 -4.06 -9.60 5.60
C ILE A 74 -3.74 -9.17 7.04
N ILE A 75 -4.05 -10.01 8.03
CA ILE A 75 -3.76 -9.72 9.44
C ILE A 75 -2.26 -9.58 9.67
N LEU A 76 -1.44 -10.46 9.09
CA LEU A 76 0.02 -10.37 9.16
C LEU A 76 0.53 -9.05 8.55
N MET A 77 0.00 -8.64 7.40
CA MET A 77 0.35 -7.34 6.81
C MET A 77 0.01 -6.19 7.76
N CYS A 78 -1.18 -6.18 8.37
CA CYS A 78 -1.55 -5.16 9.36
C CYS A 78 -0.54 -5.09 10.52
N LEU A 79 -0.13 -6.23 11.06
CA LEU A 79 0.87 -6.29 12.14
C LEU A 79 2.23 -5.76 11.68
N ILE A 80 2.69 -6.15 10.48
CA ILE A 80 3.94 -5.66 9.89
C ILE A 80 3.89 -4.15 9.72
N PHE A 81 2.81 -3.58 9.17
CA PHE A 81 2.66 -2.14 8.98
C PHE A 81 2.64 -1.37 10.30
N ILE A 82 1.96 -1.88 11.33
CA ILE A 82 1.92 -1.25 12.65
C ILE A 82 3.32 -1.22 13.27
N LEU A 83 4.02 -2.36 13.29
CA LEU A 83 5.36 -2.48 13.87
C LEU A 83 6.39 -1.66 13.08
N ALA A 84 6.33 -1.70 11.76
CA ALA A 84 7.24 -0.97 10.91
C ALA A 84 6.97 0.55 10.97
N GLY A 85 5.72 0.98 11.12
CA GLY A 85 5.38 2.37 11.40
C GLY A 85 5.95 2.85 12.74
N ALA A 86 5.84 2.05 13.79
CA ALA A 86 6.46 2.34 15.08
C ALA A 86 7.99 2.42 14.97
N PHE A 87 8.62 1.46 14.28
CA PHE A 87 10.06 1.48 14.01
C PHE A 87 10.49 2.72 13.23
N ALA A 88 9.76 3.08 12.17
CA ALA A 88 10.06 4.25 11.35
C ALA A 88 10.02 5.55 12.17
N GLU A 89 9.04 5.71 13.05
CA GLU A 89 8.93 6.90 13.90
C GLU A 89 10.05 6.97 14.94
N VAL A 90 10.40 5.83 15.56
CA VAL A 90 11.53 5.76 16.50
C VAL A 90 12.85 6.06 15.79
N ALA A 91 13.10 5.45 14.62
CA ALA A 91 14.30 5.66 13.82
C ALA A 91 14.45 7.12 13.35
N LYS A 92 13.33 7.77 13.04
CA LYS A 92 13.29 9.20 12.71
C LYS A 92 13.60 10.05 13.94
N THR A 93 12.93 9.80 15.07
CA THR A 93 13.08 10.59 16.31
C THR A 93 14.48 10.48 16.90
N MET A 94 15.14 9.34 16.78
CA MET A 94 16.52 9.14 17.24
C MET A 94 17.59 9.72 16.28
N GLY A 95 17.18 10.31 15.14
CA GLY A 95 18.10 10.89 14.14
C GLY A 95 18.81 9.85 13.26
N ALA A 96 18.42 8.58 13.31
CA ALA A 96 19.03 7.53 12.48
C ALA A 96 18.74 7.76 11.00
N VAL A 97 17.50 8.12 10.66
CA VAL A 97 17.11 8.43 9.26
C VAL A 97 17.97 9.55 8.68
N GLU A 98 18.14 10.66 9.42
CA GLU A 98 18.92 11.81 8.96
C GLU A 98 20.41 11.50 8.83
N SER A 99 20.94 10.71 9.76
CA SER A 99 22.34 10.25 9.72
C SER A 99 22.60 9.36 8.50
N THR A 100 21.70 8.41 8.22
CA THR A 100 21.80 7.56 7.03
C THR A 100 21.68 8.36 5.73
N VAL A 101 20.77 9.35 5.68
CA VAL A 101 20.64 10.24 4.52
C VAL A 101 21.93 11.03 4.29
N ASN A 102 22.48 11.66 5.34
CA ASN A 102 23.69 12.47 5.25
C ASN A 102 24.92 11.62 4.87
N LEU A 103 25.03 10.40 5.41
CA LEU A 103 26.06 9.46 5.02
C LEU A 103 25.92 9.09 3.54
N GLY A 104 24.70 8.79 3.08
CA GLY A 104 24.42 8.55 1.67
C GLY A 104 24.87 9.70 0.76
N LEU A 105 24.56 10.94 1.13
CA LEU A 105 24.98 12.14 0.37
C LEU A 105 26.48 12.41 0.40
N THR A 106 27.18 11.91 1.42
CA THR A 106 28.64 12.05 1.52
C THR A 106 29.36 11.11 0.55
N PHE A 107 28.83 9.90 0.35
CA PHE A 107 29.46 8.88 -0.49
C PHE A 107 28.88 8.79 -1.91
N LEU A 108 27.64 9.24 -2.12
CA LEU A 108 26.94 9.11 -3.40
C LEU A 108 26.59 10.50 -3.94
N PRO A 109 27.01 10.86 -5.17
CA PRO A 109 26.52 12.05 -5.82
C PRO A 109 25.01 11.98 -6.05
N SER A 110 24.34 13.14 -5.99
CA SER A 110 22.89 13.26 -6.04
C SER A 110 22.25 12.69 -7.33
N ASN A 111 23.03 12.59 -8.41
CA ASN A 111 22.58 12.02 -9.69
C ASN A 111 22.42 10.49 -9.68
N ILE A 112 23.16 9.75 -8.85
CA ILE A 112 23.05 8.28 -8.74
C ILE A 112 22.18 7.84 -7.57
N LEU A 113 21.76 8.77 -6.72
CA LEU A 113 21.11 8.48 -5.45
C LEU A 113 19.78 7.72 -5.64
N VAL A 114 18.98 8.12 -6.62
CA VAL A 114 17.71 7.48 -6.97
C VAL A 114 17.94 6.03 -7.44
N ALA A 115 18.94 5.83 -8.29
CA ALA A 115 19.30 4.50 -8.78
C ALA A 115 19.85 3.61 -7.64
N GLY A 116 20.63 4.17 -6.72
CA GLY A 116 21.12 3.48 -5.54
C GLY A 116 19.97 3.04 -4.63
N VAL A 117 19.00 3.92 -4.36
CA VAL A 117 17.79 3.59 -3.59
C VAL A 117 16.99 2.48 -4.25
N PHE A 118 16.85 2.50 -5.58
CA PHE A 118 16.20 1.42 -6.33
C PHE A 118 16.93 0.08 -6.14
N ILE A 119 18.25 0.04 -6.32
CA ILE A 119 19.04 -1.20 -6.19
C ILE A 119 18.97 -1.77 -4.77
N ILE A 120 19.05 -0.90 -3.75
CA ILE A 120 18.90 -1.29 -2.35
C ILE A 120 17.50 -1.87 -2.11
N ALA A 121 16.46 -1.25 -2.67
CA ALA A 121 15.09 -1.77 -2.60
C ALA A 121 14.98 -3.15 -3.25
N CYS A 122 15.55 -3.37 -4.43
CA CYS A 122 15.58 -4.69 -5.07
C CYS A 122 16.27 -5.74 -4.20
N PHE A 123 17.44 -5.42 -3.64
CA PHE A 123 18.20 -6.36 -2.82
C PHE A 123 17.45 -6.75 -1.55
N ILE A 124 16.84 -5.76 -0.89
CA ILE A 124 16.04 -5.99 0.33
C ILE A 124 14.77 -6.76 -0.01
N ALA A 125 14.10 -6.47 -1.12
CA ALA A 125 12.91 -7.20 -1.55
C ALA A 125 13.18 -8.69 -1.79
N ILE A 126 14.28 -8.99 -2.49
CA ILE A 126 14.74 -10.38 -2.71
C ILE A 126 15.09 -11.05 -1.37
N SER A 127 15.71 -10.32 -0.44
CA SER A 127 16.19 -10.89 0.83
C SER A 127 15.07 -11.11 1.86
N ILE A 128 14.15 -10.15 1.99
CA ILE A 128 12.99 -10.22 2.90
C ILE A 128 11.89 -11.10 2.28
N GLY A 129 11.82 -11.17 0.94
CA GLY A 129 10.82 -11.94 0.20
C GLY A 129 9.42 -11.32 0.20
N THR A 130 9.26 -10.06 0.65
CA THR A 130 7.95 -9.37 0.65
C THR A 130 8.05 -7.94 0.11
N SER A 131 7.19 -7.60 -0.85
CA SER A 131 7.17 -6.25 -1.45
C SER A 131 6.72 -5.18 -0.46
N MET A 132 5.62 -5.43 0.26
CA MET A 132 5.08 -4.46 1.23
C MET A 132 6.07 -4.21 2.39
N GLY A 133 6.74 -5.24 2.92
CA GLY A 133 7.74 -5.06 3.98
C GLY A 133 8.90 -4.15 3.55
N THR A 134 9.36 -4.31 2.31
CA THR A 134 10.44 -3.50 1.74
C THR A 134 10.04 -2.03 1.56
N ILE A 135 8.83 -1.78 1.05
CA ILE A 135 8.30 -0.42 0.88
C ILE A 135 8.27 0.29 2.23
N VAL A 136 7.72 -0.35 3.27
CA VAL A 136 7.57 0.31 4.57
C VAL A 136 8.93 0.61 5.22
N ALA A 137 9.90 -0.28 5.05
CA ALA A 137 11.23 -0.08 5.60
C ALA A 137 11.99 1.09 4.91
N LEU A 138 11.86 1.22 3.59
CA LEU A 138 12.67 2.16 2.81
C LEU A 138 12.02 3.50 2.53
N VAL A 139 10.69 3.60 2.53
CA VAL A 139 9.98 4.87 2.30
C VAL A 139 10.42 5.98 3.27
N PRO A 140 10.57 5.75 4.60
CA PRO A 140 11.04 6.80 5.51
C PRO A 140 12.43 7.35 5.15
N ILE A 141 13.31 6.49 4.64
CA ILE A 141 14.65 6.89 4.19
C ILE A 141 14.54 7.68 2.87
N ALA A 142 13.73 7.19 1.92
CA ALA A 142 13.49 7.86 0.65
C ALA A 142 12.84 9.25 0.79
N THR A 143 11.90 9.42 1.73
CA THR A 143 11.30 10.72 2.02
C THR A 143 12.31 11.67 2.67
N GLY A 144 13.17 11.17 3.57
CA GLY A 144 14.28 11.94 4.14
C GLY A 144 15.28 12.42 3.09
N ILE A 145 15.62 11.54 2.14
CA ILE A 145 16.46 11.84 0.97
C ILE A 145 15.83 12.96 0.13
N ALA A 146 14.56 12.82 -0.24
CA ALA A 146 13.86 13.79 -1.07
C ALA A 146 13.85 15.18 -0.42
N ALA A 147 13.59 15.23 0.90
CA ALA A 147 13.59 16.47 1.67
C ALA A 147 14.97 17.17 1.70
N LYS A 148 16.07 16.40 1.79
CA LYS A 148 17.43 16.96 1.86
C LYS A 148 18.03 17.34 0.51
N THR A 149 17.62 16.65 -0.56
CA THR A 149 18.19 16.84 -1.90
C THR A 149 17.35 17.72 -2.81
N GLY A 150 16.09 17.98 -2.45
CA GLY A 150 15.13 18.67 -3.31
C GLY A 150 14.64 17.83 -4.49
N ILE A 151 15.04 16.56 -4.58
CA ILE A 151 14.54 15.64 -5.62
C ILE A 151 13.04 15.40 -5.36
N PRO A 152 12.19 15.40 -6.41
CA PRO A 152 10.77 15.16 -6.25
C PRO A 152 10.49 13.87 -5.47
N ILE A 153 9.72 13.96 -4.39
CA ILE A 153 9.40 12.83 -3.52
C ILE A 153 8.77 11.67 -4.29
N ALA A 154 7.92 11.97 -5.28
CA ALA A 154 7.30 10.98 -6.15
C ALA A 154 8.35 10.15 -6.92
N LEU A 155 9.49 10.73 -7.26
CA LEU A 155 10.55 10.06 -8.02
C LEU A 155 11.38 9.15 -7.11
N VAL A 156 11.76 9.62 -5.92
CA VAL A 156 12.54 8.80 -4.96
C VAL A 156 11.69 7.66 -4.38
N VAL A 157 10.44 7.94 -4.01
CA VAL A 157 9.50 6.92 -3.54
C VAL A 157 9.12 5.97 -4.67
N GLY A 158 8.97 6.49 -5.90
CA GLY A 158 8.75 5.67 -7.09
C GLY A 158 9.88 4.65 -7.32
N ALA A 159 11.13 5.05 -7.09
CA ALA A 159 12.28 4.14 -7.13
C ALA A 159 12.20 3.04 -6.06
N VAL A 160 11.80 3.37 -4.82
CA VAL A 160 11.56 2.37 -3.78
C VAL A 160 10.46 1.39 -4.18
N VAL A 161 9.31 1.89 -4.63
CA VAL A 161 8.17 1.04 -5.00
C VAL A 161 8.54 0.16 -6.20
N GLY A 162 9.20 0.71 -7.20
CA GLY A 162 9.67 -0.05 -8.36
C GLY A 162 10.66 -1.15 -7.99
N GLY A 163 11.60 -0.88 -7.08
CA GLY A 163 12.58 -1.87 -6.62
C GLY A 163 12.00 -2.88 -5.64
N ALA A 164 10.97 -2.51 -4.88
CA ALA A 164 10.32 -3.39 -3.91
C ALA A 164 9.37 -4.42 -4.54
N MET A 165 9.01 -4.26 -5.81
CA MET A 165 8.05 -5.15 -6.50
C MET A 165 8.71 -6.41 -7.12
N PHE A 166 9.99 -6.65 -6.83
CA PHE A 166 10.74 -7.86 -7.19
C PHE A 166 10.75 -8.86 -6.03
#